data_AF-A0AAE0B5Y1-F1
#
_entry.id   AF-A0AAE0B5Y1-F1
#
_cell.length_a   1.000
_cell.length_b   1.000
_cell.length_c   1.000
_cell.angle_alpha   90.00
_cell.angle_beta   90.00
_cell.angle_gamma   90.00
#
_symmetry.space_group_name_H-M   'P 1'
#
loop_
_entity.id
_entity.type
_entity.pdbx_description
1 polymer ?
#
loop_
_entity_poly.entity_id
_entity_poly.type
_entity_poly.pdbx_seq_one_letter_code
_entity_poly.pdbx_strand_id
1 'polypeptide(L)'
;MFTSKDWETCKWSNSVKGKTAYSTVMSLSFWKGVNLCFRVFAPLVKVLRLVDGDQRTSMAFVYGELKQAKEEMREVLKNNENIYRPIFEIIDEKSKNRLDTPLHLTAYILNLFYYFNDHSIYDKVVSIGVCNFVEVFYPDNLEMQNLLVNMEFRSLK
;
A
#
# COMPACT_ATOMS: atom_id res chain seq x y z
N MET A 1 -11.73 24.17 -22.62
CA MET A 1 -10.64 24.99 -22.02
C MET A 1 -9.50 25.20 -22.98
N PHE A 2 -8.83 24.18 -23.53
CA PHE A 2 -7.75 24.38 -24.52
C PHE A 2 -8.21 24.39 -25.98
N THR A 3 -9.40 23.87 -26.27
CA THR A 3 -10.06 23.88 -27.59
C THR A 3 -11.19 24.92 -27.70
N SER A 4 -11.36 25.79 -26.70
CA SER A 4 -12.41 26.79 -26.68
C SER A 4 -11.98 28.07 -27.38
N LYS A 5 -12.94 28.81 -27.96
CA LYS A 5 -12.73 30.13 -28.57
C LYS A 5 -12.04 31.11 -27.62
N ASP A 6 -12.36 31.04 -26.33
CA ASP A 6 -11.75 31.88 -25.29
C ASP A 6 -10.24 31.63 -25.13
N TRP A 7 -9.77 30.41 -25.41
CA TRP A 7 -8.36 30.09 -25.38
C TRP A 7 -7.65 30.60 -26.63
N GLU A 8 -8.24 30.42 -27.81
CA GLU A 8 -7.67 30.89 -29.07
C GLU A 8 -7.44 32.40 -29.07
N THR A 9 -8.38 33.16 -28.50
CA THR A 9 -8.30 34.63 -28.38
C THR A 9 -7.43 35.11 -27.21
N CYS A 10 -7.01 34.22 -26.32
CA CYS A 10 -6.19 34.57 -25.16
C CYS A 10 -4.74 34.91 -25.56
N LYS A 11 -4.18 35.97 -24.99
CA LYS A 11 -2.77 36.37 -25.22
C LYS A 11 -1.75 35.25 -24.95
N TRP A 12 -2.09 34.30 -24.08
CA TRP A 12 -1.20 33.22 -23.68
C TRP A 12 -1.15 32.07 -24.70
N SER A 13 -2.18 31.87 -25.53
CA SER A 13 -2.27 30.74 -26.46
C SER A 13 -1.16 30.76 -27.51
N ASN A 14 -0.78 31.97 -27.96
CA ASN A 14 0.26 32.18 -28.95
C ASN A 14 1.68 32.21 -28.38
N SER A 15 1.82 32.29 -27.05
CA SER A 15 3.13 32.22 -26.40
C SER A 15 3.74 30.83 -26.58
N VAL A 16 5.07 30.74 -26.54
CA VAL A 16 5.79 29.45 -26.61
C VAL A 16 5.27 28.49 -25.54
N LYS A 17 5.13 28.96 -24.29
CA LYS A 17 4.61 28.15 -23.16
C LYS A 17 3.17 27.69 -23.38
N GLY A 18 2.31 28.55 -23.92
CA GLY A 18 0.90 28.21 -24.21
C GLY A 18 0.76 27.16 -25.29
N LYS A 19 1.56 27.25 -26.36
CA LYS A 19 1.62 26.23 -27.42
C LYS A 19 2.11 24.89 -26.86
N THR A 20 3.16 24.89 -26.04
CA THR A 20 3.63 23.67 -25.37
C THR A 20 2.55 23.05 -24.47
N ALA A 21 1.88 23.85 -23.63
CA ALA A 21 0.80 23.37 -22.77
C ALA A 21 -0.36 22.77 -23.59
N TYR A 22 -0.76 23.43 -24.68
CA TYR A 22 -1.77 22.91 -25.61
C TYR A 22 -1.34 21.56 -26.19
N SER A 23 -0.11 21.45 -26.71
CA SER A 23 0.43 20.20 -27.26
C SER A 23 0.46 19.08 -26.22
N THR A 24 0.84 19.36 -24.97
CA THR A 24 0.82 18.38 -23.88
C THR A 24 -0.61 17.92 -23.57
N VAL A 25 -1.56 18.85 -23.44
CA VAL A 25 -2.96 18.52 -23.13
C VAL A 25 -3.65 17.80 -24.28
N MET A 26 -3.28 18.06 -25.53
CA MET A 26 -3.81 17.32 -26.68
C MET A 26 -3.09 15.99 -26.94
N SER A 27 -2.00 15.70 -26.21
CA SER A 27 -1.23 14.49 -26.40
C SER A 27 -1.91 13.27 -25.78
N LEU A 28 -2.34 12.34 -26.63
CA LEU A 28 -2.89 11.06 -26.17
C LEU A 28 -1.86 10.23 -25.39
N SER A 29 -0.57 10.28 -25.79
CA SER A 29 0.48 9.53 -25.10
C SER A 29 0.73 10.10 -23.71
N PHE A 30 0.64 11.42 -23.54
CA PHE A 30 0.70 12.06 -22.22
C PHE A 30 -0.40 11.53 -21.30
N TRP A 31 -1.66 11.55 -21.75
CA TRP A 31 -2.78 11.06 -20.95
C TRP A 31 -2.74 9.56 -20.69
N LYS A 32 -2.21 8.76 -21.61
CA LYS A 32 -1.92 7.34 -21.36
C LYS A 32 -0.93 7.17 -20.21
N GLY A 33 0.12 7.99 -20.17
CA GLY A 33 1.09 8.03 -19.07
C GLY A 33 0.45 8.45 -17.74
N VAL A 34 -0.34 9.53 -17.73
CA VAL A 34 -1.07 10.00 -16.54
C VAL A 34 -2.02 8.92 -16.01
N ASN A 35 -2.78 8.27 -16.90
CA ASN A 35 -3.68 7.18 -16.51
C ASN A 35 -2.92 5.99 -15.92
N LEU A 36 -1.76 5.65 -16.47
CA LEU A 36 -0.90 4.61 -15.89
C LEU A 36 -0.44 5.00 -14.48
N CYS A 37 0.06 6.23 -14.27
CA CYS A 37 0.45 6.71 -12.95
C CYS A 37 -0.73 6.64 -11.96
N PHE A 38 -1.92 7.07 -12.38
CA PHE A 38 -3.12 6.99 -11.54
C PHE A 38 -3.41 5.55 -11.12
N ARG A 39 -3.40 4.60 -12.07
CA ARG A 39 -3.66 3.18 -11.78
C ARG A 39 -2.60 2.56 -10.86
N VAL A 40 -1.34 2.96 -11.00
CA VAL A 40 -0.25 2.47 -10.14
C VAL A 40 -0.37 3.03 -8.72
N PHE A 41 -0.74 4.31 -8.54
CA PHE A 41 -0.73 4.94 -7.21
C PHE A 41 -2.09 4.97 -6.51
N ALA A 42 -3.21 4.73 -7.20
CA ALA A 42 -4.54 4.65 -6.60
C ALA A 42 -4.62 3.65 -5.42
N PRO A 43 -3.98 2.46 -5.47
CA PRO A 43 -3.97 1.55 -4.33
C PRO A 43 -3.33 2.15 -3.06
N LEU A 44 -2.25 2.94 -3.19
CA LEU A 44 -1.67 3.63 -2.02
C LEU A 44 -2.57 4.71 -1.47
N VAL A 45 -3.27 5.46 -2.33
CA VAL A 45 -4.25 6.46 -1.87
C VAL A 45 -5.37 5.79 -1.07
N LYS A 46 -5.80 4.57 -1.44
CA LYS A 46 -6.75 3.78 -0.66
C LYS A 46 -6.20 3.43 0.73
N VAL A 47 -4.94 2.98 0.82
CA VAL A 47 -4.28 2.69 2.10
C VAL A 47 -4.18 3.94 2.96
N LEU A 48 -3.77 5.08 2.39
CA LEU A 48 -3.66 6.34 3.12
C LEU A 48 -5.00 6.81 3.68
N ARG A 49 -6.07 6.72 2.88
CA ARG A 49 -7.43 7.05 3.34
C ARG A 49 -7.92 6.13 4.45
N LEU A 50 -7.49 4.87 4.48
CA LEU A 50 -7.81 3.94 5.56
C LEU A 50 -7.10 4.33 6.86
N VAL A 51 -5.83 4.73 6.79
CA VAL A 51 -5.05 5.19 7.96
C VAL A 51 -5.64 6.49 8.53
N ASP A 52 -6.08 7.39 7.66
CA ASP A 52 -6.65 8.70 8.01
C ASP A 52 -8.12 8.62 8.46
N GLY A 53 -8.82 7.53 8.17
CA GLY A 53 -10.24 7.38 8.47
C GLY A 53 -10.51 6.88 9.89
N ASP A 54 -11.20 7.68 10.70
CA ASP A 54 -11.54 7.37 12.11
C ASP A 54 -12.57 6.23 12.29
N GLN A 55 -13.18 5.70 11.22
CA GLN A 55 -14.36 4.82 11.32
C GLN A 55 -14.08 3.32 11.44
N ARG A 56 -12.89 2.83 11.06
CA ARG A 56 -12.50 1.41 11.19
C ARG A 56 -11.18 1.32 11.95
N THR A 57 -10.95 0.24 12.69
CA THR A 57 -9.66 -0.03 13.33
C THR A 57 -8.58 -0.24 12.28
N SER A 58 -8.00 0.86 11.80
CA SER A 58 -7.03 0.91 10.70
C SER A 58 -5.84 -0.01 10.98
N MET A 59 -5.37 -0.06 12.23
CA MET A 59 -4.22 -0.87 12.66
C MET A 59 -4.27 -2.34 12.21
N ALA A 60 -5.44 -2.99 12.29
CA ALA A 60 -5.59 -4.41 11.91
C ALA A 60 -5.69 -4.64 10.40
N PHE A 61 -5.94 -3.58 9.61
CA PHE A 61 -6.11 -3.66 8.16
C PHE A 61 -4.91 -3.13 7.38
N VAL A 62 -4.19 -2.14 7.92
CA VAL A 62 -3.18 -1.38 7.16
C VAL A 62 -2.09 -2.26 6.55
N TYR A 63 -1.57 -3.25 7.28
CA TYR A 63 -0.55 -4.15 6.73
C TYR A 63 -1.11 -5.00 5.57
N GLY A 64 -2.31 -5.56 5.73
CA GLY A 64 -2.97 -6.35 4.70
C GLY A 64 -3.31 -5.54 3.45
N GLU A 65 -3.86 -4.33 3.63
CA GLU A 65 -4.16 -3.43 2.52
C GLU A 65 -2.89 -2.92 1.83
N LEU A 66 -1.78 -2.76 2.55
CA LEU A 66 -0.49 -2.44 1.93
C LEU A 66 0.04 -3.59 1.08
N LYS A 67 -0.09 -4.85 1.54
CA LYS A 67 0.21 -6.05 0.72
C LYS A 67 -0.67 -6.10 -0.53
N GLN A 68 -1.97 -5.90 -0.38
CA GLN A 68 -2.90 -5.85 -1.51
C GLN A 68 -2.57 -4.73 -2.49
N ALA A 69 -2.21 -3.53 -2.00
CA ALA A 69 -1.82 -2.42 -2.84
C ALA A 69 -0.59 -2.72 -3.70
N LYS A 70 0.39 -3.45 -3.15
CA LYS A 70 1.54 -3.94 -3.91
C LYS A 70 1.10 -4.93 -5.00
N GLU A 71 0.22 -5.89 -4.70
CA GLU A 71 -0.25 -6.84 -5.72
C GLU A 71 -1.02 -6.14 -6.85
N GLU A 72 -1.90 -5.19 -6.53
CA GLU A 72 -2.62 -4.40 -7.53
C GLU A 72 -1.65 -3.59 -8.44
N MET A 73 -0.59 -3.02 -7.87
CA MET A 73 0.47 -2.37 -8.67
C MET A 73 1.19 -3.35 -9.59
N ARG A 74 1.52 -4.53 -9.06
CA ARG A 74 2.22 -5.59 -9.80
C ARG A 74 1.45 -5.98 -11.05
N GLU A 75 0.14 -6.15 -10.91
CA GLU A 75 -0.78 -6.45 -12.00
C GLU A 75 -0.89 -5.29 -13.02
N VAL A 76 -1.02 -4.04 -12.55
CA VAL A 76 -1.01 -2.86 -13.44
C VAL A 76 0.29 -2.75 -14.23
N LEU A 77 1.41 -3.11 -13.61
CA LEU A 77 2.76 -3.12 -14.20
C LEU A 77 3.08 -4.44 -14.93
N LYS A 78 2.06 -5.27 -15.19
CA LYS A 78 2.13 -6.52 -15.96
C LYS A 78 3.19 -7.49 -15.43
N ASN A 79 3.35 -7.57 -14.11
CA ASN A 79 4.32 -8.43 -13.47
C ASN A 79 5.78 -8.19 -13.91
N ASN A 80 6.09 -6.99 -14.43
CA ASN A 80 7.45 -6.64 -14.83
C ASN A 80 8.28 -6.19 -13.61
N GLU A 81 9.05 -7.12 -13.05
CA GLU A 81 9.86 -6.92 -11.84
C GLU A 81 10.81 -5.74 -11.94
N ASN A 82 11.42 -5.50 -13.11
CA ASN A 82 12.33 -4.38 -13.30
C ASN A 82 11.66 -3.01 -13.08
N ILE A 83 10.32 -2.95 -13.21
CA ILE A 83 9.56 -1.71 -13.03
C ILE A 83 8.99 -1.61 -11.61
N TYR A 84 8.37 -2.67 -11.09
CA TYR A 84 7.71 -2.59 -9.78
C TYR A 84 8.69 -2.72 -8.60
N ARG A 85 9.84 -3.42 -8.77
CA ARG A 85 10.79 -3.63 -7.67
C ARG A 85 11.31 -2.32 -7.07
N PRO A 86 11.79 -1.33 -7.84
CA PRO A 86 12.21 -0.05 -7.27
C PRO A 86 11.08 0.69 -6.54
N ILE A 87 9.83 0.55 -7.00
CA ILE A 87 8.66 1.15 -6.34
C ILE A 87 8.42 0.46 -5.00
N PHE A 88 8.50 -0.88 -4.95
CA PHE A 88 8.32 -1.65 -3.73
C PHE A 88 9.41 -1.37 -2.71
N GLU A 89 10.67 -1.24 -3.15
CA GLU A 89 11.79 -0.86 -2.28
C GLU A 89 11.53 0.48 -1.58
N ILE A 90 11.01 1.49 -2.31
CA ILE A 90 10.63 2.77 -1.71
C ILE A 90 9.48 2.58 -0.71
N ILE A 91 8.45 1.81 -1.07
CA ILE A 91 7.31 1.54 -0.17
C ILE A 91 7.81 0.86 1.11
N ASP A 92 8.64 -0.17 0.98
CA ASP A 92 9.21 -0.92 2.10
C ASP A 92 10.06 -0.04 3.00
N GLU A 93 10.91 0.81 2.43
CA GLU A 93 11.71 1.78 3.19
C GLU A 93 10.81 2.75 3.98
N LYS A 94 9.70 3.21 3.38
CA LYS A 94 8.79 4.16 4.04
C LYS A 94 7.82 3.50 5.03
N SER A 95 7.48 2.23 4.84
CA SER A 95 6.65 1.47 5.78
C SER A 95 7.44 0.95 6.97
N LYS A 96 8.76 0.78 6.82
CA LYS A 96 9.63 0.19 7.85
C LYS A 96 9.54 0.91 9.19
N ASN A 97 9.38 0.12 10.25
CA ASN A 97 9.17 0.53 11.63
C ASN A 97 7.95 1.44 11.84
N ARG A 98 7.03 1.51 10.88
CA ARG A 98 5.83 2.37 10.95
C ARG A 98 4.57 1.56 10.76
N LEU A 99 4.47 0.83 9.64
CA LEU A 99 3.29 0.06 9.24
C LEU A 99 3.54 -1.46 9.28
N ASP A 100 4.76 -1.88 9.61
CA ASP A 100 5.23 -3.26 9.70
C ASP A 100 5.76 -3.61 11.10
N THR A 101 5.36 -2.85 12.12
CA THR A 101 5.76 -3.13 13.51
C THR A 101 5.16 -4.46 14.00
N PRO A 102 5.74 -5.10 15.02
CA PRO A 102 5.15 -6.29 15.65
C PRO A 102 3.66 -6.16 15.99
N LEU A 103 3.24 -4.95 16.41
CA LEU A 103 1.84 -4.64 16.68
C LEU A 103 0.96 -4.71 15.41
N HIS A 104 1.39 -4.11 14.29
CA HIS A 104 0.64 -4.16 13.03
C HIS A 104 0.61 -5.57 12.45
N LEU A 105 1.72 -6.31 12.51
CA LEU A 105 1.80 -7.70 12.04
C LEU A 105 0.89 -8.63 12.85
N THR A 106 0.86 -8.45 14.17
CA THR A 106 -0.03 -9.22 15.06
C THR A 106 -1.49 -8.80 14.89
N ALA A 107 -1.77 -7.51 14.73
CA ALA A 107 -3.14 -7.04 14.47
C ALA A 107 -3.67 -7.58 13.13
N TYR A 108 -2.82 -7.70 12.11
CA TYR A 108 -3.15 -8.29 10.82
C TYR A 108 -3.57 -9.76 10.95
N ILE A 109 -2.84 -10.57 11.72
CA ILE A 109 -3.15 -12.00 11.85
C ILE A 109 -4.40 -12.26 12.70
N LEU A 110 -4.65 -11.40 13.68
CA LEU A 110 -5.85 -11.45 14.52
C LEU A 110 -7.10 -10.90 13.82
N ASN A 111 -6.95 -10.30 12.64
CA ASN A 111 -8.06 -9.78 11.87
C ASN A 111 -8.84 -10.92 11.19
N LEU A 112 -10.04 -11.19 11.69
CA LEU A 112 -10.93 -12.25 11.16
C LEU A 112 -11.21 -12.12 9.66
N PHE A 113 -11.21 -10.88 9.13
CA PHE A 113 -11.39 -10.66 7.70
C PHE A 113 -10.27 -11.31 6.86
N TYR A 114 -9.00 -11.22 7.28
CA TYR A 114 -7.92 -11.87 6.56
C TYR A 114 -7.82 -13.35 6.92
N TYR A 115 -7.95 -13.67 8.20
CA TYR A 115 -7.83 -15.01 8.73
C TYR A 115 -8.71 -16.04 8.00
N PHE A 116 -9.99 -15.73 7.83
CA PHE A 116 -10.92 -16.65 7.17
C PHE A 116 -10.85 -16.63 5.63
N ASN A 117 -10.30 -15.56 5.04
CA ASN A 117 -10.24 -15.42 3.59
C ASN A 117 -8.97 -16.05 2.99
N ASP A 118 -7.87 -16.09 3.74
CA ASP A 118 -6.61 -16.62 3.25
C ASP A 118 -5.78 -17.20 4.41
N HIS A 119 -5.50 -18.50 4.40
CA HIS A 119 -4.67 -19.14 5.42
C HIS A 119 -3.17 -18.98 5.16
N SER A 120 -2.77 -18.44 4.01
CA SER A 120 -1.37 -18.14 3.67
C SER A 120 -0.85 -16.84 4.30
N ILE A 121 -1.69 -16.15 5.10
CA ILE A 121 -1.31 -14.94 5.84
C ILE A 121 -0.22 -15.19 6.90
N TYR A 122 -0.03 -16.45 7.31
CA TYR A 122 1.06 -16.91 8.16
C TYR A 122 2.37 -17.03 7.37
N ASP A 123 2.95 -15.89 6.98
CA ASP A 123 4.29 -15.84 6.42
C ASP A 123 5.37 -15.70 7.51
N LYS A 124 6.64 -15.86 7.11
CA LYS A 124 7.78 -15.79 8.03
C LYS A 124 7.89 -14.43 8.72
N VAL A 125 7.58 -13.33 8.03
CA VAL A 125 7.68 -11.98 8.56
C VAL A 125 6.61 -11.77 9.62
N VAL A 126 5.37 -12.13 9.32
CA VAL A 126 4.25 -12.03 10.26
C VAL A 126 4.50 -12.91 11.48
N SER A 127 4.99 -14.14 11.30
CA SER A 127 5.30 -15.06 12.40
C SER A 127 6.35 -14.49 13.36
N ILE A 128 7.44 -13.92 12.82
CA ILE A 128 8.46 -13.24 13.64
C ILE A 128 7.86 -12.03 14.34
N GLY A 129 7.00 -11.27 13.65
CA GLY A 129 6.27 -10.14 14.22
C GLY A 129 5.44 -10.53 15.45
N VAL A 130 4.73 -11.65 15.39
CA VAL A 130 3.95 -12.16 16.54
C VAL A 130 4.85 -12.54 17.71
N CYS A 131 5.96 -13.25 17.46
CA CYS A 131 6.92 -13.58 18.52
C CYS A 131 7.44 -12.30 19.21
N ASN A 132 7.91 -11.33 18.42
CA ASN A 132 8.42 -10.07 18.94
C ASN A 132 7.35 -9.28 19.71
N PHE A 133 6.09 -9.36 19.29
CA PHE A 133 4.99 -8.71 20.00
C PHE A 133 4.73 -9.37 21.36
N VAL A 134 4.68 -10.70 21.41
CA VAL A 134 4.47 -11.45 22.65
C VAL A 134 5.61 -11.24 23.65
N GLU A 135 6.86 -11.17 23.18
CA GLU A 135 8.03 -10.85 24.01
C GLU A 135 7.91 -9.48 24.69
N VAL A 136 7.39 -8.47 23.97
CA VAL A 136 7.17 -7.12 24.52
C VAL A 136 6.06 -7.12 25.58
N PHE A 137 5.00 -7.90 25.40
CA PHE A 137 3.89 -7.97 26.35
C PHE A 137 4.20 -8.79 27.61
N TYR A 138 5.03 -9.83 27.49
CA TYR A 138 5.38 -10.75 28.57
C TYR A 138 6.89 -10.83 28.76
N PRO A 139 7.56 -9.73 29.18
CA PRO A 139 9.00 -9.74 29.37
C PRO A 139 9.39 -10.78 30.44
N ASP A 140 10.44 -11.55 30.13
CA ASP A 140 11.02 -12.60 30.99
C ASP A 140 10.09 -13.77 31.39
N ASN A 141 8.86 -13.81 30.88
CA ASN A 141 7.91 -14.90 31.14
C ASN A 141 7.89 -15.90 29.96
N LEU A 142 8.93 -16.72 29.89
CA LEU A 142 9.12 -17.72 28.84
C LEU A 142 7.98 -18.75 28.77
N GLU A 143 7.31 -19.04 29.89
CA GLU A 143 6.18 -19.96 29.92
C GLU A 143 5.00 -19.39 29.15
N MET A 144 4.60 -18.15 29.46
CA MET A 144 3.52 -17.45 28.75
C MET A 144 3.86 -17.17 27.28
N GLN A 145 5.10 -16.79 26.99
CA GLN A 145 5.54 -16.59 25.60
C GLN A 145 5.41 -17.89 24.79
N ASN A 146 5.87 -19.02 25.34
CA ASN A 146 5.77 -20.32 24.67
C ASN A 146 4.32 -20.80 24.52
N LEU A 147 3.48 -20.57 25.53
CA LEU A 147 2.05 -20.91 25.49
C LEU A 147 1.36 -20.19 24.33
N LEU A 148 1.50 -18.85 24.26
CA LEU A 148 0.84 -18.04 23.25
C LEU A 148 1.35 -18.38 21.84
N VAL A 149 2.67 -18.39 21.64
CA VAL A 149 3.28 -18.61 20.32
C VAL A 149 3.07 -20.04 19.80
N ASN A 150 3.17 -21.06 20.66
CA ASN A 150 3.16 -22.46 20.22
C ASN A 150 1.81 -23.17 20.38
N MET A 151 0.94 -22.75 21.29
CA MET A 151 -0.37 -23.40 21.48
C MET A 151 -1.49 -22.59 20.84
N GLU A 152 -1.65 -21.32 21.18
CA GLU A 152 -2.79 -20.52 20.68
C GLU A 152 -2.62 -20.13 19.21
N PHE A 153 -1.47 -19.54 18.83
CA PHE A 153 -1.25 -19.13 17.44
C PHE A 153 -1.04 -20.29 16.46
N ARG A 154 -0.64 -21.49 16.92
CA ARG A 154 -0.61 -22.69 16.05
C ARG A 154 -1.96 -23.40 15.97
N SER A 155 -2.83 -23.27 16.98
CA SER A 155 -4.21 -23.77 16.90
C SER A 155 -5.08 -22.95 15.93
N LEU A 156 -4.60 -21.75 15.58
CA LEU A 156 -5.11 -20.90 14.50
C LEU A 156 -4.56 -21.28 13.10
N LYS A 157 -3.99 -22.47 12.91
CA LYS A 157 -3.58 -23.00 11.59
C LYS A 157 -4.56 -24.03 11.06
#